data_AF-A0A8D2E2W7-F1
#
_entry.id   AF-A0A8D2E2W7-F1
#
_cell.length_a   1.000
_cell.length_b   1.000
_cell.length_c   1.000
_cell.angle_alpha   90.00
_cell.angle_beta   90.00
_cell.angle_gamma   90.00
#
_symmetry.space_group_name_H-M   'P 1'
#
loop_
_entity.id
_entity.type
_entity.pdbx_description
1 polymer ?
#
loop_
_entity_poly.entity_id
_entity_poly.type
_entity_poly.pdbx_seq_one_letter_code
_entity_poly.pdbx_strand_id
1 'polypeptide(L)'
;MEGLVFLNALATRLLFVLHSLVGVWRVTEVKKESWYWLLALLNLLLFLETALTLRFKRGRGYKWFSPAIFLYLISIVPSLWLLELHHVTQYCSIQAEGTSQNISRKEVFNQTLTSSEQISRADDLIETAKVFVNNLSTVCEKVWTLGLHQTFLLMLIIGRWLLPIGVGITRDQLSQLLLMFVGTAADILEFTSETLEEQNVRNSPALVCAILVIWTWSMLQFPLDLAVQNVVCPVSVTERGFPSLFFCQYSADLWNIGISVFIQDGPFLVVRLILMTYFKVINQMLVFFAVKNFLVVVLQLYRLVVLALAVRASLRSQSEGPKGEHGCRGQTSESGSSPQDWQSESKEGLAIPLRGSPVTDDSQPTP
;
A
#
# COMPACT_ATOMS: atom_id res chain seq x y z
N MET A 1 -13.76 23.90 0.87
CA MET A 1 -13.40 22.47 1.04
C MET A 1 -12.57 21.95 -0.13
N GLU A 2 -12.92 22.28 -1.39
CA GLU A 2 -12.16 21.86 -2.58
C GLU A 2 -10.69 22.33 -2.62
N GLY A 3 -10.41 23.55 -2.15
CA GLY A 3 -9.04 24.09 -2.11
C GLY A 3 -8.09 23.31 -1.20
N LEU A 4 -8.58 22.79 -0.06
CA LEU A 4 -7.76 21.97 0.85
C LEU A 4 -7.41 20.62 0.23
N VAL A 5 -8.36 20.01 -0.49
CA VAL A 5 -8.13 18.73 -1.20
C VAL A 5 -7.09 18.92 -2.29
N PHE A 6 -7.16 20.02 -3.03
CA PHE A 6 -6.17 20.38 -4.03
C PHE A 6 -4.78 20.63 -3.42
N LEU A 7 -4.73 21.39 -2.32
CA LEU A 7 -3.50 21.67 -1.60
C LEU A 7 -2.84 20.38 -1.09
N ASN A 8 -3.60 19.48 -0.44
CA ASN A 8 -3.10 18.19 0.03
C ASN A 8 -2.61 17.32 -1.13
N ALA A 9 -3.35 17.30 -2.24
CA ALA A 9 -2.97 16.54 -3.44
C ALA A 9 -1.66 17.06 -4.06
N LEU A 10 -1.45 18.38 -4.08
CA LEU A 10 -0.22 19.00 -4.58
C LEU A 10 0.95 18.81 -3.59
N ALA A 11 0.71 19.03 -2.30
CA ALA A 11 1.70 18.85 -1.25
C ALA A 11 2.24 17.41 -1.21
N THR A 12 1.36 16.42 -1.35
CA THR A 12 1.77 15.01 -1.39
C THR A 12 2.72 14.70 -2.55
N ARG A 13 2.41 15.24 -3.74
CA ARG A 13 3.27 15.06 -4.92
C ARG A 13 4.61 15.76 -4.77
N LEU A 14 4.61 16.95 -4.18
CA LEU A 14 5.85 17.66 -3.85
C LEU A 14 6.68 16.84 -2.85
N LEU A 15 6.07 16.26 -1.82
CA LEU A 15 6.76 15.38 -0.86
C LEU A 15 7.38 14.15 -1.55
N PHE A 16 6.67 13.50 -2.47
CA PHE A 16 7.20 12.38 -3.26
C PHE A 16 8.40 12.78 -4.10
N VAL A 17 8.32 13.91 -4.81
CA VAL A 17 9.43 14.41 -5.62
C VAL A 17 10.63 14.76 -4.73
N LEU A 18 10.41 15.47 -3.63
CA LEU A 18 11.48 15.85 -2.70
C LEU A 18 12.16 14.61 -2.11
N HIS A 19 11.40 13.62 -1.64
CA HIS A 19 11.96 12.38 -1.09
C HIS A 19 12.72 11.58 -2.16
N SER A 20 12.17 11.50 -3.38
CA SER A 20 12.86 10.86 -4.51
C SER A 20 14.17 11.56 -4.88
N LEU A 21 14.21 12.90 -4.83
CA LEU A 21 15.43 13.67 -5.08
C LEU A 21 16.48 13.45 -3.98
N VAL A 22 16.08 13.35 -2.71
CA VAL A 22 16.99 12.98 -1.61
C VAL A 22 17.61 11.61 -1.86
N GLY A 23 16.82 10.63 -2.35
CA GLY A 23 17.31 9.33 -2.75
C GLY A 23 18.36 9.40 -3.87
N VAL A 24 18.06 10.12 -4.96
CA VAL A 24 18.98 10.30 -6.09
C VAL A 24 20.27 11.02 -5.66
N TRP A 25 20.15 12.10 -4.90
CA TRP A 25 21.30 12.82 -4.36
C TRP A 25 22.20 11.90 -3.54
N ARG A 26 21.62 11.09 -2.63
CA ARG A 26 22.43 10.15 -1.85
C ARG A 26 23.14 9.11 -2.72
N VAL A 27 22.49 8.58 -3.75
CA VAL A 27 23.14 7.66 -4.71
C VAL A 27 24.34 8.33 -5.38
N THR A 28 24.19 9.59 -5.80
CA THR A 28 25.28 10.32 -6.47
C THR A 28 26.46 10.61 -5.55
N GLU A 29 26.22 10.92 -4.28
CA GLU A 29 27.26 11.12 -3.26
C GLU A 29 28.04 9.83 -2.98
N VAL A 30 27.32 8.71 -2.85
CA VAL A 30 27.91 7.41 -2.52
C VAL A 30 28.67 6.83 -3.73
N LYS A 31 28.09 6.86 -4.93
CA LYS A 31 28.71 6.31 -6.13
C LYS A 31 29.77 7.23 -6.75
N LYS A 32 29.79 8.52 -6.40
CA LYS A 32 30.70 9.56 -6.93
C LYS A 32 30.69 9.74 -8.45
N GLU A 33 29.66 9.24 -9.13
CA GLU A 33 29.49 9.38 -10.59
C GLU A 33 28.28 10.26 -10.90
N SER A 34 28.45 11.21 -11.82
CA SER A 34 27.39 12.17 -12.17
C SER A 34 26.26 11.56 -12.99
N TRP A 35 26.46 10.40 -13.64
CA TRP A 35 25.43 9.77 -14.49
C TRP A 35 24.18 9.36 -13.72
N TYR A 36 24.29 9.07 -12.42
CA TYR A 36 23.14 8.72 -11.58
C TYR A 36 22.13 9.86 -11.38
N TRP A 37 22.49 11.11 -11.70
CA TRP A 37 21.51 12.21 -11.78
C TRP A 37 20.44 11.98 -12.86
N LEU A 38 20.69 11.10 -13.84
CA LEU A 38 19.68 10.70 -14.82
C LEU A 38 18.44 10.07 -14.16
N LEU A 39 18.57 9.44 -12.99
CA LEU A 39 17.42 8.94 -12.23
C LEU A 39 16.47 10.07 -11.82
N ALA A 40 16.96 11.30 -11.65
CA ALA A 40 16.11 12.45 -11.35
C ALA A 40 15.10 12.73 -12.48
N LEU A 41 15.39 12.33 -13.73
CA LEU A 41 14.48 12.45 -14.87
C LEU A 41 13.18 11.65 -14.66
N LEU A 42 13.22 10.56 -13.88
CA LEU A 42 12.01 9.79 -13.56
C LEU A 42 10.99 10.62 -12.77
N ASN A 43 11.42 11.66 -12.03
CA ASN A 43 10.52 12.59 -11.37
C ASN A 43 9.69 13.43 -12.36
N LEU A 44 10.12 13.56 -13.62
CA LEU A 44 9.33 14.23 -14.65
C LEU A 44 7.99 13.51 -14.88
N LEU A 45 7.94 12.18 -14.71
CA LEU A 45 6.68 11.43 -14.82
C LEU A 45 5.70 11.83 -13.71
N LEU A 46 6.17 12.09 -12.48
CA LEU A 46 5.34 12.59 -11.39
C LEU A 46 4.81 13.99 -11.70
N PHE A 47 5.64 14.88 -12.25
CA PHE A 47 5.18 16.20 -12.70
C PHE A 47 4.15 16.11 -13.83
N LEU A 48 4.34 15.20 -14.78
CA LEU A 48 3.41 14.97 -15.87
C LEU A 48 2.07 14.42 -15.36
N GLU A 49 2.07 13.43 -14.46
CA GLU A 49 0.86 12.93 -13.81
C GLU A 49 0.13 14.04 -13.05
N THR A 50 0.89 14.89 -12.34
CA THR A 50 0.33 16.04 -11.64
C THR A 50 -0.41 16.94 -12.61
N ALA A 51 0.23 17.32 -13.72
CA ALA A 51 -0.37 18.17 -14.75
C ALA A 51 -1.63 17.53 -15.36
N LEU A 52 -1.58 16.23 -15.68
CA LEU A 52 -2.71 15.48 -16.25
C LEU A 52 -3.89 15.38 -15.26
N THR A 53 -3.62 15.07 -14.00
CA THR A 53 -4.65 14.94 -12.96
C THR A 53 -5.30 16.29 -12.65
N LEU A 54 -4.54 17.39 -12.70
CA LEU A 54 -5.07 18.74 -12.58
C LEU A 54 -5.93 19.13 -13.79
N ARG A 55 -5.46 18.87 -15.02
CA ARG A 55 -6.15 19.23 -16.27
C ARG A 55 -7.43 18.43 -16.51
N PHE A 56 -7.38 17.11 -16.37
CA PHE A 56 -8.47 16.21 -16.78
C PHE A 56 -9.42 15.81 -15.65
N LYS A 57 -8.92 15.70 -14.41
CA LYS A 57 -9.71 15.14 -13.30
C LYS A 57 -10.05 16.13 -12.19
N ARG A 58 -9.63 17.39 -12.31
CA ARG A 58 -9.87 18.44 -11.30
C ARG A 58 -9.47 17.99 -9.89
N GLY A 59 -8.45 17.12 -9.79
CA GLY A 59 -7.96 16.55 -8.54
C GLY A 59 -8.71 15.33 -7.98
N ARG A 60 -9.63 14.68 -8.72
CA ARG A 60 -10.28 13.44 -8.26
C ARG A 60 -9.40 12.20 -8.47
N GLY A 61 -9.27 11.38 -7.43
CA GLY A 61 -8.54 10.11 -7.46
C GLY A 61 -9.20 9.03 -8.33
N TYR A 62 -8.40 8.05 -8.73
CA TYR A 62 -8.89 6.82 -9.39
C TYR A 62 -9.47 5.86 -8.35
N LYS A 63 -10.38 4.97 -8.78
CA LYS A 63 -11.14 4.10 -7.86
C LYS A 63 -10.34 2.93 -7.28
N TRP A 64 -9.37 2.41 -8.03
CA TRP A 64 -8.73 1.10 -7.75
C TRP A 64 -7.20 1.13 -7.81
N PHE A 65 -6.64 2.24 -8.29
CA PHE A 65 -5.23 2.35 -8.58
C PHE A 65 -4.79 3.76 -8.24
N SER A 66 -3.62 3.93 -7.65
CA SER A 66 -3.04 5.25 -7.35
C SER A 66 -1.85 5.52 -8.27
N PRO A 67 -2.04 6.27 -9.38
CA PRO A 67 -0.94 6.59 -10.30
C PRO A 67 0.19 7.37 -9.64
N ALA A 68 -0.13 8.28 -8.72
CA ALA A 68 0.86 9.08 -8.02
C ALA A 68 1.81 8.21 -7.18
N ILE A 69 1.25 7.24 -6.44
CA ILE A 69 2.04 6.29 -5.65
C ILE A 69 2.86 5.40 -6.57
N PHE A 70 2.26 4.88 -7.65
CA PHE A 70 2.96 4.00 -8.59
C PHE A 70 4.14 4.69 -9.28
N LEU A 71 3.97 5.93 -9.74
CA LEU A 71 5.05 6.69 -10.35
C LEU A 71 6.13 7.09 -9.33
N TYR A 72 5.76 7.31 -8.07
CA TYR A 72 6.71 7.50 -6.99
C TYR A 72 7.54 6.23 -6.74
N LEU A 73 6.93 5.04 -6.76
CA LEU A 73 7.68 3.78 -6.69
C LEU A 73 8.71 3.69 -7.82
N ILE A 74 8.30 3.98 -9.06
CA ILE A 74 9.21 3.96 -10.22
C ILE A 74 10.39 4.93 -10.04
N SER A 75 10.19 6.08 -9.40
CA SER A 75 11.25 7.07 -9.22
C SER A 75 12.22 6.73 -8.08
N ILE A 76 11.72 6.24 -6.94
CA ILE A 76 12.54 6.00 -5.74
C ILE A 76 13.19 4.59 -5.72
N VAL A 77 12.49 3.56 -6.19
CA VAL A 77 12.95 2.16 -6.11
C VAL A 77 14.34 1.96 -6.73
N PRO A 78 14.65 2.46 -7.95
CA PRO A 78 15.97 2.29 -8.52
C PRO A 78 17.09 2.93 -7.68
N SER A 79 16.78 4.03 -6.98
CA SER A 79 17.75 4.68 -6.08
C SER A 79 18.04 3.81 -4.86
N LEU A 80 17.01 3.22 -4.26
CA LEU A 80 17.15 2.30 -3.12
C LEU A 80 17.91 1.03 -3.49
N TRP A 81 17.66 0.48 -4.68
CA TRP A 81 18.42 -0.66 -5.21
C TRP A 81 19.91 -0.37 -5.32
N LEU A 82 20.26 0.78 -5.89
CA LEU A 82 21.67 1.16 -6.09
C LEU A 82 22.41 1.35 -4.76
N LEU A 83 21.73 1.87 -3.74
CA LEU A 83 22.27 2.00 -2.39
C LEU A 83 22.50 0.64 -1.74
N GLU A 84 21.55 -0.28 -1.83
CA GLU A 84 21.68 -1.59 -1.20
C GLU A 84 22.71 -2.49 -1.91
N LEU A 85 22.79 -2.43 -3.24
CA LEU A 85 23.80 -3.16 -4.01
C LEU A 85 25.22 -2.63 -3.76
N HIS A 86 25.39 -1.34 -3.51
CA HIS A 86 26.72 -0.78 -3.19
C HIS A 86 27.25 -1.24 -1.83
N HIS A 87 26.34 -1.49 -0.88
CA HIS A 87 26.69 -1.89 0.47
C HIS A 87 27.33 -3.29 0.54
N VAL A 88 27.32 -4.07 -0.55
CA VAL A 88 28.08 -5.32 -0.69
C VAL A 88 29.61 -5.06 -0.65
N THR A 89 30.08 -3.84 -0.94
CA THR A 89 31.50 -3.53 -1.09
C THR A 89 32.15 -2.74 0.05
N GLN A 90 31.40 -2.13 0.97
CA GLN A 90 31.97 -1.21 1.96
C GLN A 90 31.38 -1.45 3.35
N TYR A 91 31.99 -2.36 4.12
CA TYR A 91 31.75 -2.44 5.56
C TYR A 91 32.23 -1.14 6.20
N CYS A 92 31.33 -0.39 6.86
CA CYS A 92 31.74 0.64 7.82
C CYS A 92 32.73 -0.05 8.79
N SER A 93 34.01 0.36 8.78
CA SER A 93 35.01 -0.13 9.72
C SER A 93 34.68 0.40 11.11
N ILE A 94 33.72 -0.23 11.78
CA ILE A 94 33.59 -0.15 13.23
C ILE A 94 34.65 -1.10 13.78
N GLN A 95 35.86 -0.59 13.91
CA GLN A 95 36.79 -1.13 14.88
C GLN A 95 36.26 -0.77 16.26
N ALA A 96 36.00 -1.81 17.04
CA ALA A 96 35.70 -1.76 18.46
C ALA A 96 36.86 -1.16 19.28
N GLU A 97 36.48 -0.55 20.42
CA GLU A 97 37.28 -0.32 21.64
C GLU A 97 38.74 0.13 21.54
N GLY A 98 39.02 1.30 22.13
CA GLY A 98 40.33 1.61 22.69
C GLY A 98 40.85 2.99 22.38
N THR A 99 40.99 3.80 23.43
CA THR A 99 41.76 5.05 23.49
C THR A 99 41.04 6.30 23.01
N SER A 100 40.36 6.93 23.99
CA SER A 100 40.27 8.37 24.12
C SER A 100 41.65 9.02 23.88
N GLN A 101 41.88 9.54 22.68
CA GLN A 101 42.95 10.51 22.45
C GLN A 101 42.33 11.89 22.28
N ASN A 102 42.52 12.68 23.33
CA ASN A 102 42.44 14.12 23.40
C ASN A 102 42.69 14.82 22.05
N ILE A 103 41.67 15.53 21.54
CA ILE A 103 41.90 16.73 20.74
C ILE A 103 41.29 17.90 21.50
N SER A 104 42.06 18.38 22.46
CA SER A 104 42.04 19.80 22.83
C SER A 104 42.61 20.56 21.63
N ARG A 105 41.74 21.23 20.86
CA ARG A 105 42.17 22.34 20.02
C ARG A 105 41.10 23.42 20.02
N LYS A 106 41.33 24.39 20.91
CA LYS A 106 40.80 25.76 20.93
C LYS A 106 40.16 26.20 19.61
N GLU A 107 38.85 26.41 19.61
CA GLU A 107 38.24 27.40 18.74
C GLU A 107 38.12 28.70 19.53
N VAL A 108 39.07 29.61 19.28
CA VAL A 108 38.96 31.01 19.68
C VAL A 108 38.05 31.66 18.65
N PHE A 109 36.79 31.85 19.04
CA PHE A 109 35.79 32.60 18.30
C PHE A 109 36.19 34.09 18.28
N ASN A 110 36.90 34.51 17.24
CA ASN A 110 37.09 35.93 16.97
C ASN A 110 35.90 36.44 16.16
N GLN A 111 34.95 36.97 16.91
CA GLN A 111 33.83 37.76 16.47
C GLN A 111 34.34 39.09 15.89
N THR A 112 34.14 39.31 14.60
CA THR A 112 34.25 40.66 14.00
C THR A 112 32.93 41.01 13.33
N LEU A 113 32.15 41.83 14.03
CA LEU A 113 30.99 42.56 13.53
C LEU A 113 31.44 43.57 12.44
N THR A 114 30.88 43.49 11.24
CA THR A 114 30.58 44.67 10.40
C THR A 114 29.45 44.37 9.40
N SER A 115 28.32 45.03 9.64
CA SER A 115 27.17 45.38 8.77
C SER A 115 27.14 44.99 7.28
N SER A 116 26.14 44.18 6.91
CA SER A 116 25.35 44.34 5.67
C SER A 116 23.96 43.68 5.83
N GLU A 117 23.02 44.45 6.36
CA GLU A 117 21.64 44.05 6.65
C GLU A 117 20.79 43.93 5.37
N GLN A 118 20.92 42.83 4.63
CA GLN A 118 19.83 42.16 3.89
C GLN A 118 20.31 40.96 3.05
N ILE A 119 21.62 40.84 2.80
CA ILE A 119 22.24 39.71 2.08
C ILE A 119 22.52 38.53 3.04
N SER A 120 22.65 38.81 4.34
CA SER A 120 23.04 37.85 5.38
C SER A 120 22.05 36.70 5.66
N ARG A 121 20.74 36.88 5.43
CA ARG A 121 19.75 35.86 5.81
C ARG A 121 19.75 34.66 4.87
N ALA A 122 20.00 34.88 3.58
CA ALA A 122 20.10 33.80 2.60
C ALA A 122 21.43 33.05 2.75
N ASP A 123 22.52 33.78 2.99
CA ASP A 123 23.85 33.18 3.19
C ASP A 123 23.92 32.38 4.50
N ASP A 124 23.30 32.85 5.59
CA ASP A 124 23.16 32.13 6.86
C ASP A 124 22.30 30.85 6.73
N LEU A 125 21.23 30.91 5.94
CA LEU A 125 20.43 29.72 5.59
C LEU A 125 21.21 28.72 4.73
N ILE A 126 22.00 29.21 3.77
CA ILE A 126 22.86 28.36 2.92
C ILE A 126 23.97 27.72 3.76
N GLU A 127 24.58 28.46 4.68
CA GLU A 127 25.60 27.94 5.59
C GLU A 127 25.00 26.89 6.54
N THR A 128 23.85 27.17 7.14
CA THR A 128 23.10 26.21 7.96
C THR A 128 22.73 24.96 7.16
N ALA A 129 22.28 25.12 5.91
CA ALA A 129 21.97 23.99 5.03
C ALA A 129 23.22 23.17 4.69
N LYS A 130 24.36 23.81 4.43
CA LYS A 130 25.64 23.14 4.20
C LYS A 130 26.09 22.35 5.43
N VAL A 131 26.00 22.94 6.63
CA VAL A 131 26.34 22.26 7.89
C VAL A 131 25.43 21.06 8.12
N PHE A 132 24.12 21.22 7.89
CA PHE A 132 23.15 20.13 7.98
C PHE A 132 23.46 19.00 6.99
N VAL A 133 23.73 19.34 5.72
CA VAL A 133 24.10 18.39 4.67
C VAL A 133 25.40 17.65 4.99
N ASN A 134 26.40 18.36 5.51
CA ASN A 134 27.66 17.74 5.94
C ASN A 134 27.45 16.76 7.09
N ASN A 135 26.67 17.14 8.10
CA ASN A 135 26.30 16.24 9.21
C ASN A 135 25.44 15.04 8.75
N LEU A 136 24.68 15.20 7.67
CA LEU A 136 23.90 14.12 7.09
C LEU A 136 24.78 13.12 6.32
N SER A 137 25.77 13.65 5.60
CA SER A 137 26.70 12.86 4.79
C SER A 137 27.64 12.00 5.63
N THR A 138 27.92 12.41 6.88
CA THR A 138 28.78 11.67 7.83
C THR A 138 28.11 10.48 8.50
N VAL A 139 26.79 10.31 8.37
CA VAL A 139 26.07 9.15 8.93
C VAL A 139 26.46 7.87 8.17
N CYS A 140 26.73 6.77 8.90
CA CYS A 140 27.12 5.49 8.29
C CYS A 140 26.06 5.04 7.24
N GLU A 141 26.55 4.55 6.11
CA GLU A 141 25.75 4.19 4.93
C GLU A 141 24.62 3.21 5.27
N LYS A 142 24.89 2.20 6.10
CA LYS A 142 23.87 1.24 6.57
C LYS A 142 22.69 1.93 7.24
N VAL A 143 22.96 2.86 8.15
CA VAL A 143 21.93 3.57 8.93
C VAL A 143 21.13 4.49 8.01
N TRP A 144 21.80 5.15 7.07
CA TRP A 144 21.15 6.02 6.12
C TRP A 144 20.24 5.27 5.14
N THR A 145 20.72 4.14 4.59
CA THR A 145 19.92 3.27 3.71
C THR A 145 18.71 2.70 4.44
N LEU A 146 18.87 2.26 5.69
CA LEU A 146 17.73 1.82 6.51
C LEU A 146 16.73 2.96 6.77
N GLY A 147 17.22 4.15 7.12
CA GLY A 147 16.38 5.34 7.30
C GLY A 147 15.63 5.73 6.02
N LEU A 148 16.27 5.59 4.85
CA LEU A 148 15.62 5.79 3.56
C LEU A 148 14.52 4.75 3.30
N HIS A 149 14.72 3.47 3.62
CA HIS A 149 13.67 2.45 3.52
C HIS A 149 12.49 2.74 4.47
N GLN A 150 12.76 3.15 5.70
CA GLN A 150 11.74 3.50 6.70
C GLN A 150 10.92 4.73 6.29
N THR A 151 11.60 5.81 5.90
CA THR A 151 10.94 7.05 5.46
C THR A 151 10.17 6.86 4.17
N PHE A 152 10.67 6.03 3.25
CA PHE A 152 9.96 5.62 2.03
C PHE A 152 8.60 4.96 2.35
N LEU A 153 8.59 3.96 3.24
CA LEU A 153 7.36 3.29 3.67
C LEU A 153 6.38 4.25 4.35
N LEU A 154 6.89 5.15 5.20
CA LEU A 154 6.08 6.19 5.84
C LEU A 154 5.47 7.15 4.81
N MET A 155 6.24 7.55 3.80
CA MET A 155 5.76 8.41 2.71
C MET A 155 4.62 7.74 1.93
N LEU A 156 4.67 6.42 1.71
CA LEU A 156 3.55 5.70 1.07
C LEU A 156 2.26 5.77 1.91
N ILE A 157 2.36 5.59 3.22
CA ILE A 157 1.21 5.64 4.14
C ILE A 157 0.65 7.07 4.24
N ILE A 158 1.51 8.06 4.48
CA ILE A 158 1.11 9.47 4.57
C ILE A 158 0.55 9.94 3.21
N GLY A 159 1.19 9.56 2.12
CA GLY A 159 0.74 9.91 0.78
C GLY A 159 -0.63 9.33 0.47
N ARG A 160 -0.89 8.08 0.89
CA ARG A 160 -2.23 7.50 0.76
C ARG A 160 -3.28 8.25 1.58
N TRP A 161 -2.91 8.70 2.78
CA TRP A 161 -3.81 9.45 3.67
C TRP A 161 -4.16 10.84 3.13
N LEU A 162 -3.18 11.55 2.55
CA LEU A 162 -3.33 12.91 2.04
C LEU A 162 -3.94 12.98 0.64
N LEU A 163 -3.78 11.92 -0.18
CA LEU A 163 -4.35 11.88 -1.52
C LEU A 163 -5.89 11.93 -1.47
N PRO A 164 -6.52 12.55 -2.48
CA PRO A 164 -7.97 12.69 -2.55
C PRO A 164 -8.64 11.32 -2.60
N ILE A 165 -9.65 11.14 -1.75
CA ILE A 165 -10.40 9.89 -1.61
C ILE A 165 -11.01 9.49 -2.96
N GLY A 166 -10.80 8.23 -3.37
CA GLY A 166 -11.41 7.67 -4.57
C GLY A 166 -12.94 7.67 -4.47
N VAL A 167 -13.62 7.91 -5.59
CA VAL A 167 -15.09 7.93 -5.65
C VAL A 167 -15.64 6.56 -5.21
N GLY A 168 -16.28 6.51 -4.04
CA GLY A 168 -16.91 5.30 -3.48
C GLY A 168 -16.26 4.76 -2.20
N ILE A 169 -15.13 5.32 -1.73
CA ILE A 169 -14.49 4.91 -0.47
C ILE A 169 -14.98 5.81 0.68
N THR A 170 -15.41 5.20 1.79
CA THR A 170 -15.77 5.93 3.02
C THR A 170 -14.53 6.22 3.87
N ARG A 171 -14.62 7.20 4.79
CA ARG A 171 -13.48 7.55 5.68
C ARG A 171 -13.07 6.38 6.59
N ASP A 172 -14.03 5.56 7.02
CA ASP A 172 -13.77 4.39 7.86
C ASP A 172 -12.98 3.32 7.09
N GLN A 173 -13.36 3.09 5.84
CA GLN A 173 -12.66 2.16 4.94
C GLN A 173 -11.25 2.64 4.61
N LEU A 174 -11.06 3.95 4.44
CA LEU A 174 -9.72 4.53 4.31
C LEU A 174 -8.88 4.31 5.58
N SER A 175 -9.45 4.50 6.77
CA SER A 175 -8.74 4.27 8.04
C SER A 175 -8.32 2.81 8.20
N GLN A 176 -9.19 1.86 7.85
CA GLN A 176 -8.88 0.43 7.88
C GLN A 176 -7.78 0.07 6.88
N LEU A 177 -7.86 0.63 5.67
CA LEU A 177 -6.83 0.42 4.64
C LEU A 177 -5.47 0.97 5.08
N LEU A 178 -5.43 2.17 5.67
CA LEU A 178 -4.18 2.76 6.19
C LEU A 178 -3.57 1.90 7.30
N LEU A 179 -4.40 1.34 8.19
CA LEU A 179 -3.92 0.44 9.25
C LEU A 179 -3.34 -0.86 8.67
N MET A 180 -3.98 -1.41 7.62
CA MET A 180 -3.44 -2.56 6.88
C MET A 180 -2.08 -2.23 6.24
N PHE A 181 -1.95 -1.04 5.63
CA PHE A 181 -0.70 -0.58 5.04
C PHE A 181 0.43 -0.41 6.06
N VAL A 182 0.13 -0.01 7.30
CA VAL A 182 1.12 0.02 8.39
C VAL A 182 1.63 -1.39 8.70
N GLY A 183 0.73 -2.38 8.79
CA GLY A 183 1.11 -3.79 8.98
C GLY A 183 1.95 -4.33 7.82
N THR A 184 1.50 -4.11 6.59
CA THR A 184 2.25 -4.47 5.37
C THR A 184 3.63 -3.81 5.32
N ALA A 185 3.72 -2.52 5.64
CA ALA A 185 5.00 -1.82 5.68
C ALA A 185 5.96 -2.42 6.71
N ALA A 186 5.46 -2.77 7.90
CA ALA A 186 6.27 -3.42 8.93
C ALA A 186 6.78 -4.79 8.46
N ASP A 187 5.91 -5.61 7.88
CA ASP A 187 6.29 -6.94 7.36
C ASP A 187 7.33 -6.85 6.23
N ILE A 188 7.20 -5.88 5.33
CA ILE A 188 8.17 -5.69 4.26
C ILE A 188 9.50 -5.15 4.80
N LEU A 189 9.47 -4.19 5.73
CA LEU A 189 10.68 -3.66 6.36
C LEU A 189 11.44 -4.76 7.11
N GLU A 190 10.72 -5.54 7.90
CA GLU A 190 11.23 -6.70 8.65
C GLU A 190 11.84 -7.75 7.70
N PHE A 191 11.16 -8.09 6.60
CA PHE A 191 11.68 -9.01 5.60
C PHE A 191 13.02 -8.52 5.04
N THR A 192 13.07 -7.26 4.58
CA THR A 192 14.29 -6.71 3.97
C THR A 192 15.41 -6.53 4.99
N SER A 193 15.13 -6.00 6.19
CA SER A 193 16.17 -5.79 7.21
C SER A 193 16.78 -7.10 7.66
N GLU A 194 15.96 -8.10 8.01
CA GLU A 194 16.47 -9.38 8.54
C GLU A 194 17.19 -10.21 7.47
N THR A 195 16.64 -10.25 6.24
CA THR A 195 17.24 -11.08 5.17
C THR A 195 18.51 -10.46 4.61
N LEU A 196 18.57 -9.13 4.50
CA LEU A 196 19.78 -8.44 4.03
C LEU A 196 20.80 -8.22 5.13
N GLU A 197 20.49 -8.40 6.42
CA GLU A 197 21.51 -8.37 7.48
C GLU A 197 22.37 -9.64 7.51
N GLU A 198 21.87 -10.75 6.97
CA GLU A 198 22.58 -12.02 6.95
C GLU A 198 23.83 -11.99 6.04
N GLN A 199 24.99 -12.38 6.59
CA GLN A 199 26.27 -12.33 5.87
C GLN A 199 26.31 -13.28 4.67
N ASN A 200 25.75 -14.48 4.81
CA ASN A 200 25.67 -15.46 3.73
C ASN A 200 24.87 -14.96 2.53
N VAL A 201 23.86 -14.12 2.79
CA VAL A 201 23.05 -13.46 1.76
C VAL A 201 23.84 -12.32 1.13
N ARG A 202 24.48 -11.46 1.94
CA ARG A 202 25.28 -10.32 1.44
C ARG A 202 26.42 -10.73 0.51
N ASN A 203 27.04 -11.88 0.76
CA ASN A 203 28.15 -12.38 -0.06
C ASN A 203 27.73 -12.80 -1.47
N SER A 204 26.44 -13.03 -1.71
CA SER A 204 25.92 -13.42 -3.02
C SER A 204 25.10 -12.28 -3.65
N PRO A 205 25.66 -11.56 -4.65
CA PRO A 205 24.93 -10.46 -5.30
C PRO A 205 23.65 -10.94 -5.99
N ALA A 206 23.60 -12.21 -6.41
CA ALA A 206 22.41 -12.83 -6.99
C ALA A 206 21.25 -12.93 -5.98
N LEU A 207 21.55 -13.26 -4.71
CA LEU A 207 20.52 -13.36 -3.66
C LEU A 207 20.03 -11.98 -3.23
N VAL A 208 20.94 -11.03 -3.06
CA VAL A 208 20.57 -9.63 -2.76
C VAL A 208 19.66 -9.09 -3.87
N CYS A 209 20.01 -9.31 -5.14
CA CYS A 209 19.18 -8.93 -6.28
C CYS A 209 17.80 -9.62 -6.22
N ALA A 210 17.76 -10.93 -5.97
CA ALA A 210 16.49 -11.67 -5.86
C ALA A 210 15.59 -11.15 -4.73
N ILE A 211 16.17 -10.82 -3.56
CA ILE A 211 15.45 -10.23 -2.42
C ILE A 211 14.92 -8.84 -2.79
N LEU A 212 15.72 -8.01 -3.46
CA LEU A 212 15.31 -6.67 -3.91
C LEU A 212 14.22 -6.72 -5.00
N VAL A 213 14.23 -7.73 -5.89
CA VAL A 213 13.13 -8.00 -6.84
C VAL A 213 11.85 -8.28 -6.07
N ILE A 214 11.90 -9.18 -5.09
CA ILE A 214 10.74 -9.58 -4.31
C ILE A 214 10.23 -8.43 -3.44
N TRP A 215 11.14 -7.64 -2.87
CA TRP A 215 10.82 -6.41 -2.16
C TRP A 215 10.11 -5.41 -3.07
N THR A 216 10.64 -5.17 -4.28
CA THR A 216 10.02 -4.26 -5.26
C THR A 216 8.63 -4.74 -5.67
N TRP A 217 8.49 -6.04 -5.89
CA TRP A 217 7.21 -6.67 -6.19
C TRP A 217 6.20 -6.43 -5.06
N SER A 218 6.63 -6.62 -3.80
CA SER A 218 5.78 -6.40 -2.62
C SER A 218 5.30 -4.95 -2.47
N MET A 219 6.03 -3.96 -3.01
CA MET A 219 5.63 -2.55 -3.00
C MET A 219 4.44 -2.24 -3.90
N LEU A 220 4.12 -3.09 -4.87
CA LEU A 220 2.97 -2.88 -5.76
C LEU A 220 1.61 -2.97 -5.04
N GLN A 221 1.58 -3.40 -3.78
CA GLN A 221 0.38 -3.38 -2.95
C GLN A 221 -0.10 -1.96 -2.63
N PHE A 222 0.80 -1.03 -2.36
CA PHE A 222 0.44 0.35 -2.00
C PHE A 222 -0.31 1.13 -3.10
N PRO A 223 0.02 1.00 -4.40
CA PRO A 223 -0.76 1.61 -5.47
C PRO A 223 -2.04 0.83 -5.84
N LEU A 224 -2.20 -0.43 -5.42
CA LEU A 224 -3.36 -1.26 -5.76
C LEU A 224 -4.41 -1.21 -4.64
N ASP A 225 -5.49 -0.46 -4.88
CA ASP A 225 -6.55 -0.18 -3.90
C ASP A 225 -7.83 -0.98 -4.18
N LEU A 226 -7.78 -2.31 -4.08
CA LEU A 226 -8.96 -3.15 -4.33
C LEU A 226 -9.81 -3.43 -3.09
N ALA A 227 -9.46 -2.89 -1.93
CA ALA A 227 -10.03 -3.33 -0.66
C ALA A 227 -11.53 -3.05 -0.45
N VAL A 228 -12.25 -2.31 -1.31
CA VAL A 228 -13.56 -1.75 -0.92
C VAL A 228 -14.59 -1.68 -2.03
N GLN A 229 -14.78 -2.74 -2.83
CA GLN A 229 -15.97 -2.76 -3.69
C GLN A 229 -16.68 -4.10 -3.63
N ASN A 230 -17.80 -4.09 -2.90
CA ASN A 230 -18.85 -5.07 -3.08
C ASN A 230 -19.43 -4.86 -4.48
N VAL A 231 -18.98 -5.66 -5.45
CA VAL A 231 -19.60 -5.68 -6.77
C VAL A 231 -20.98 -6.32 -6.60
N VAL A 232 -22.04 -5.53 -6.79
CA VAL A 232 -23.41 -6.06 -6.79
C VAL A 232 -23.55 -6.94 -8.03
N CYS A 233 -23.73 -8.24 -7.82
CA CYS A 233 -23.86 -9.19 -8.93
C CYS A 233 -25.22 -9.08 -9.62
N PRO A 234 -25.25 -8.92 -10.95
CA PRO A 234 -26.48 -8.98 -11.70
C PRO A 234 -27.04 -10.41 -11.70
N VAL A 235 -28.36 -10.53 -11.60
CA VAL A 235 -29.11 -11.80 -11.49
C VAL A 235 -28.81 -12.78 -12.64
N SER A 236 -28.41 -12.28 -13.82
CA SER A 236 -28.03 -13.07 -14.99
C SER A 236 -26.75 -13.89 -14.85
N VAL A 237 -25.91 -13.60 -13.85
CA VAL A 237 -24.66 -14.34 -13.58
C VAL A 237 -24.92 -15.60 -12.74
N THR A 238 -26.03 -15.62 -11.99
CA THR A 238 -26.47 -16.73 -11.15
C THR A 238 -26.81 -17.98 -11.97
N GLU A 239 -27.22 -17.82 -13.23
CA GLU A 239 -27.59 -18.94 -14.12
C GLU A 239 -26.39 -19.65 -14.79
N ARG A 240 -25.17 -19.08 -14.71
CA ARG A 240 -23.96 -19.66 -15.34
C ARG A 240 -23.19 -20.65 -14.45
N GLY A 241 -23.73 -21.00 -13.28
CA GLY A 241 -23.19 -22.03 -12.39
C GLY A 241 -22.17 -21.51 -11.35
N PHE A 242 -21.47 -22.46 -10.71
CA PHE A 242 -20.56 -22.18 -9.58
C PHE A 242 -19.46 -21.15 -9.85
N PRO A 243 -18.64 -21.25 -10.92
CA PRO A 243 -17.49 -20.36 -11.06
C PRO A 243 -17.91 -18.90 -11.31
N SER A 244 -18.95 -18.65 -12.10
CA SER A 244 -19.39 -17.29 -12.41
C SER A 244 -19.97 -16.58 -11.18
N LEU A 245 -20.75 -17.29 -10.37
CA LEU A 245 -21.30 -16.76 -9.12
C LEU A 245 -20.20 -16.50 -8.09
N PHE A 246 -19.25 -17.43 -7.94
CA PHE A 246 -18.12 -17.30 -7.01
C PHE A 246 -17.25 -16.08 -7.32
N PHE A 247 -16.82 -15.94 -8.58
CA PHE A 247 -15.98 -14.80 -8.99
C PHE A 247 -16.73 -13.48 -8.94
N CYS A 248 -18.03 -13.45 -9.25
CA CYS A 248 -18.79 -12.21 -9.17
C CYS A 248 -18.99 -11.77 -7.71
N GLN A 249 -19.54 -12.66 -6.88
CA GLN A 249 -19.99 -12.34 -5.53
C GLN A 249 -18.82 -12.03 -4.59
N TYR A 250 -17.71 -12.73 -4.75
CA TYR A 250 -16.52 -12.59 -3.89
C TYR A 250 -15.31 -12.06 -4.65
N SER A 251 -15.50 -11.37 -5.78
CA SER A 251 -14.41 -10.79 -6.59
C SER A 251 -13.40 -9.99 -5.77
N ALA A 252 -13.88 -9.08 -4.91
CA ALA A 252 -13.02 -8.24 -4.09
C ALA A 252 -12.24 -9.05 -3.03
N ASP A 253 -12.89 -10.00 -2.36
CA ASP A 253 -12.23 -10.87 -1.40
C ASP A 253 -11.18 -11.78 -2.05
N LEU A 254 -11.50 -12.35 -3.21
CA LEU A 254 -10.59 -13.17 -4.00
C LEU A 254 -9.37 -12.39 -4.47
N TRP A 255 -9.58 -11.16 -4.90
CA TRP A 255 -8.48 -10.30 -5.33
C TRP A 255 -7.61 -9.87 -4.14
N ASN A 256 -8.20 -9.56 -2.99
CA ASN A 256 -7.45 -9.25 -1.76
C ASN A 256 -6.61 -10.44 -1.28
N ILE A 257 -7.19 -11.66 -1.29
CA ILE A 257 -6.46 -12.91 -0.99
C ILE A 257 -5.35 -13.12 -2.02
N GLY A 258 -5.64 -12.94 -3.31
CA GLY A 258 -4.68 -13.10 -4.39
C GLY A 258 -3.51 -12.14 -4.26
N ILE A 259 -3.75 -10.85 -4.04
CA ILE A 259 -2.71 -9.86 -3.80
C ILE A 259 -1.85 -10.26 -2.60
N SER A 260 -2.44 -10.56 -1.44
CA SER A 260 -1.67 -10.89 -0.23
C SER A 260 -0.78 -12.12 -0.45
N VAL A 261 -1.33 -13.21 -1.00
CA VAL A 261 -0.57 -14.46 -1.19
C VAL A 261 0.48 -14.34 -2.30
N PHE A 262 0.17 -13.74 -3.45
CA PHE A 262 1.09 -13.69 -4.60
C PHE A 262 2.08 -12.52 -4.56
N ILE A 263 1.74 -11.41 -3.91
CA ILE A 263 2.58 -10.21 -3.90
C ILE A 263 3.44 -10.13 -2.64
N GLN A 264 2.97 -10.64 -1.50
CA GLN A 264 3.67 -10.51 -0.22
C GLN A 264 4.03 -11.86 0.41
N ASP A 265 3.02 -12.56 0.96
CA ASP A 265 3.24 -13.62 1.94
C ASP A 265 3.88 -14.87 1.32
N GLY A 266 3.44 -15.23 0.12
CA GLY A 266 3.97 -16.35 -0.65
C GLY A 266 5.45 -16.15 -1.03
N PRO A 267 5.81 -15.09 -1.76
CA PRO A 267 7.21 -14.80 -2.10
C PRO A 267 8.13 -14.75 -0.87
N PHE A 268 7.69 -14.12 0.22
CA PHE A 268 8.49 -14.02 1.45
C PHE A 268 8.71 -15.38 2.11
N LEU A 269 7.67 -16.23 2.12
CA LEU A 269 7.78 -17.60 2.62
C LEU A 269 8.76 -18.42 1.75
N VAL A 270 8.64 -18.33 0.42
CA VAL A 270 9.51 -19.06 -0.51
C VAL A 270 10.98 -18.70 -0.30
N VAL A 271 11.30 -17.40 -0.19
CA VAL A 271 12.69 -16.96 0.09
C VAL A 271 13.18 -17.50 1.42
N ARG A 272 12.38 -17.38 2.49
CA ARG A 272 12.77 -17.87 3.82
C ARG A 272 12.99 -19.39 3.82
N LEU A 273 12.17 -20.15 3.11
CA LEU A 273 12.36 -21.59 2.92
C LEU A 273 13.65 -21.90 2.16
N ILE A 274 13.96 -21.16 1.08
CA ILE A 274 15.23 -21.32 0.34
C ILE A 274 16.43 -21.02 1.25
N LEU A 275 16.37 -19.95 2.04
CA LEU A 275 17.45 -19.60 2.98
C LEU A 275 17.68 -20.69 4.04
N MET A 276 16.61 -21.24 4.63
CA MET A 276 16.71 -22.31 5.62
C MET A 276 17.15 -23.65 5.04
N THR A 277 16.63 -24.03 3.87
CA THR A 277 16.86 -25.36 3.30
C THR A 277 18.14 -25.46 2.48
N TYR A 278 18.40 -24.47 1.61
CA TYR A 278 19.53 -24.49 0.68
C TYR A 278 20.78 -23.83 1.28
N PHE A 279 20.63 -22.62 1.83
CA PHE A 279 21.75 -21.89 2.43
C PHE A 279 22.02 -22.30 3.88
N LYS A 280 21.16 -23.13 4.48
CA LYS A 280 21.24 -23.60 5.87
C LYS A 280 21.40 -22.47 6.90
N VAL A 281 20.84 -21.30 6.59
CA VAL A 281 20.80 -20.16 7.51
C VAL A 281 19.56 -20.32 8.39
N ILE A 282 19.78 -20.56 9.68
CA ILE A 282 18.71 -20.75 10.66
C ILE A 282 18.92 -19.76 11.80
N ASN A 283 18.26 -18.62 11.71
CA ASN A 283 18.18 -17.62 12.77
C ASN A 283 16.82 -17.71 13.47
N GLN A 284 16.77 -17.44 14.77
CA GLN A 284 15.51 -17.47 15.54
C GLN A 284 14.43 -16.60 14.90
N MET A 285 14.77 -15.37 14.50
CA MET A 285 13.86 -14.43 13.84
C MET A 285 13.40 -14.95 12.47
N LEU A 286 14.32 -15.48 11.67
CA LEU A 286 14.01 -16.02 10.35
C LEU A 286 13.03 -17.20 10.44
N VAL A 287 13.24 -18.12 11.38
CA VAL A 287 12.33 -19.25 11.63
C VAL A 287 10.96 -18.76 12.11
N PHE A 288 10.93 -17.85 13.09
CA PHE A 288 9.69 -17.28 13.61
C PHE A 288 8.86 -16.63 12.50
N PHE A 289 9.47 -15.81 11.66
CA PHE A 289 8.76 -15.14 10.57
C PHE A 289 8.40 -16.08 9.41
N ALA A 290 9.15 -17.15 9.19
CA ALA A 290 8.73 -18.19 8.26
C ALA A 290 7.47 -18.90 8.73
N VAL A 291 7.39 -19.25 10.02
CA VAL A 291 6.18 -19.85 10.61
C VAL A 291 5.01 -18.86 10.58
N LYS A 292 5.22 -17.59 10.92
CA LYS A 292 4.21 -16.52 10.78
C LYS A 292 3.66 -16.46 9.37
N ASN A 293 4.52 -16.36 8.36
CA ASN A 293 4.07 -16.30 6.96
C ASN A 293 3.36 -17.58 6.52
N PHE A 294 3.85 -18.75 6.93
CA PHE A 294 3.18 -20.01 6.65
C PHE A 294 1.76 -20.02 7.25
N LEU A 295 1.61 -19.58 8.50
CA LEU A 295 0.31 -19.47 9.15
C LEU A 295 -0.62 -18.49 8.40
N VAL A 296 -0.11 -17.33 8.00
CA VAL A 296 -0.88 -16.35 7.21
C VAL A 296 -1.35 -16.96 5.89
N VAL A 297 -0.48 -17.66 5.14
CA VAL A 297 -0.85 -18.34 3.89
C VAL A 297 -1.92 -19.40 4.15
N VAL A 298 -1.78 -20.23 5.19
CA VAL A 298 -2.79 -21.24 5.56
C VAL A 298 -4.13 -20.58 5.91
N LEU A 299 -4.12 -19.47 6.64
CA LEU A 299 -5.35 -18.72 6.99
C LEU A 299 -6.02 -18.12 5.75
N GLN A 300 -5.25 -17.59 4.80
CA GLN A 300 -5.81 -17.06 3.55
C GLN A 300 -6.41 -18.18 2.68
N LEU A 301 -5.76 -19.36 2.63
CA LEU A 301 -6.32 -20.54 1.97
C LEU A 301 -7.59 -21.05 2.68
N TYR A 302 -7.62 -21.05 4.01
CA TYR A 302 -8.81 -21.39 4.78
C TYR A 302 -9.97 -20.43 4.45
N ARG A 303 -9.72 -19.12 4.40
CA ARG A 303 -10.71 -18.12 4.00
C ARG A 303 -11.25 -18.39 2.60
N LEU A 304 -10.37 -18.72 1.65
CA LEU A 304 -10.75 -19.10 0.29
C LEU A 304 -11.68 -20.33 0.27
N VAL A 305 -11.38 -21.36 1.07
CA VAL A 305 -12.22 -22.57 1.18
C VAL A 305 -13.58 -22.24 1.79
N VAL A 306 -13.64 -21.42 2.85
CA VAL A 306 -14.91 -21.02 3.48
C VAL A 306 -15.80 -20.26 2.49
N LEU A 307 -15.23 -19.32 1.72
CA LEU A 307 -15.96 -18.60 0.68
C LEU A 307 -16.49 -19.56 -0.40
N ALA A 308 -15.69 -20.54 -0.82
CA ALA A 308 -16.11 -21.53 -1.81
C ALA A 308 -17.27 -22.40 -1.30
N LEU A 309 -17.23 -22.81 -0.03
CA LEU A 309 -18.32 -23.56 0.61
C LEU A 309 -19.60 -22.73 0.74
N ALA A 310 -19.48 -21.44 1.09
CA ALA A 310 -20.63 -20.53 1.18
C ALA A 310 -21.38 -20.40 -0.16
N VAL A 311 -20.66 -20.29 -1.28
CA VAL A 311 -21.28 -20.27 -2.62
C VAL A 311 -21.94 -21.61 -2.96
N ARG A 312 -21.30 -22.74 -2.63
CA ARG A 312 -21.90 -24.06 -2.86
C ARG A 312 -23.21 -24.24 -2.08
N ALA A 313 -23.27 -23.74 -0.84
CA ALA A 313 -24.48 -23.77 -0.04
C ALA A 313 -25.60 -22.90 -0.65
N SER A 314 -25.25 -21.70 -1.15
CA SER A 314 -26.19 -20.79 -1.82
C SER A 314 -26.77 -21.38 -3.12
N LEU A 315 -25.96 -22.09 -3.91
CA LEU A 315 -26.44 -22.77 -5.12
C LEU A 315 -27.36 -23.95 -4.79
N ARG A 316 -27.06 -24.68 -3.72
CA ARG A 316 -27.89 -25.80 -3.29
C ARG A 316 -29.27 -25.33 -2.84
N SER A 317 -29.35 -24.25 -2.07
CA SER A 317 -30.65 -23.68 -1.65
C SER A 317 -31.49 -23.16 -2.82
N GLN A 318 -30.86 -22.60 -3.87
CA GLN A 318 -31.57 -22.20 -5.08
C GLN A 318 -32.06 -23.40 -5.92
N SER A 319 -31.29 -24.50 -5.96
CA SER A 319 -31.72 -25.73 -6.64
C SER A 319 -32.86 -26.46 -5.90
N GLU A 320 -33.01 -26.23 -4.59
CA GLU A 320 -33.99 -26.89 -3.73
C GLU A 320 -35.28 -26.06 -3.51
N GLY A 321 -35.44 -24.88 -4.13
CA GLY A 321 -36.64 -24.02 -4.02
C GLY A 321 -37.39 -23.76 -5.34
N PRO A 322 -38.71 -23.49 -5.28
CA PRO A 322 -39.76 -24.50 -5.30
C PRO A 322 -39.94 -25.15 -6.70
N LYS A 323 -39.56 -26.42 -6.84
CA LYS A 323 -40.20 -27.33 -7.80
C LYS A 323 -41.50 -27.82 -7.19
N GLY A 324 -42.54 -27.00 -7.25
CA GLY A 324 -43.84 -27.38 -6.72
C GLY A 324 -44.88 -26.27 -6.75
N GLU A 325 -45.26 -25.82 -7.95
CA GLU A 325 -46.63 -25.33 -8.25
C GLU A 325 -46.78 -25.04 -9.76
N HIS A 326 -46.58 -26.06 -10.59
CA HIS A 326 -47.17 -26.12 -11.94
C HIS A 326 -47.98 -27.40 -12.02
N GLY A 327 -49.21 -27.33 -11.51
CA GLY A 327 -50.14 -28.46 -11.49
C GLY A 327 -51.52 -28.03 -10.97
N CYS A 328 -52.41 -27.72 -11.91
CA CYS A 328 -53.86 -27.79 -11.78
C CYS A 328 -54.58 -26.85 -10.78
N ARG A 329 -55.09 -25.74 -11.31
CA ARG A 329 -56.49 -25.30 -11.14
C ARG A 329 -56.85 -24.53 -12.41
N GLY A 330 -57.64 -25.06 -13.33
CA GLY A 330 -59.05 -25.37 -13.11
C GLY A 330 -59.84 -24.17 -13.62
N GLN A 331 -60.39 -24.31 -14.82
CA GLN A 331 -61.15 -23.35 -15.61
C GLN A 331 -62.11 -22.45 -14.82
N THR A 332 -62.14 -21.16 -15.19
CA THR A 332 -63.42 -20.44 -15.40
C THR A 332 -63.22 -19.39 -16.49
N SER A 333 -63.98 -19.55 -17.57
CA SER A 333 -64.20 -18.57 -18.62
C SER A 333 -64.86 -17.32 -18.07
N GLU A 334 -64.44 -16.13 -18.49
CA GLU A 334 -65.36 -15.09 -18.96
C GLU A 334 -64.63 -14.04 -19.82
N SER A 335 -65.37 -13.57 -20.81
CA SER A 335 -64.96 -12.88 -22.03
C SER A 335 -64.77 -11.38 -21.87
N GLY A 336 -64.00 -10.76 -22.79
CA GLY A 336 -64.42 -9.50 -23.40
C GLY A 336 -63.45 -8.30 -23.32
N SER A 337 -62.90 -7.95 -24.49
CA SER A 337 -62.69 -6.59 -25.03
C SER A 337 -61.82 -5.55 -24.27
N SER A 338 -60.71 -5.17 -24.91
CA SER A 338 -60.19 -3.78 -24.97
C SER A 338 -61.00 -2.96 -26.00
N PRO A 339 -60.77 -1.64 -26.27
CA PRO A 339 -59.75 -0.70 -25.73
C PRO A 339 -60.29 0.72 -25.39
N GLN A 340 -59.53 1.55 -24.63
CA GLN A 340 -59.14 2.94 -24.99
C GLN A 340 -58.58 3.76 -23.81
N ASP A 341 -57.69 4.69 -24.22
CA ASP A 341 -57.03 5.81 -23.53
C ASP A 341 -57.77 6.46 -22.36
N TRP A 342 -57.02 7.02 -21.39
CA TRP A 342 -56.98 8.46 -21.07
C TRP A 342 -55.84 8.76 -20.08
N GLN A 343 -55.15 9.87 -20.32
CA GLN A 343 -54.05 10.42 -19.55
C GLN A 343 -54.47 10.94 -18.15
N SER A 344 -53.52 10.92 -17.21
CA SER A 344 -53.01 12.08 -16.45
C SER A 344 -52.79 11.84 -14.95
N GLU A 345 -51.55 12.18 -14.57
CA GLU A 345 -51.13 12.82 -13.32
C GLU A 345 -51.27 12.12 -11.96
N SER A 346 -50.09 11.93 -11.37
CA SER A 346 -49.67 12.44 -10.06
C SER A 346 -49.39 11.43 -8.95
N LYS A 347 -48.20 11.68 -8.37
CA LYS A 347 -47.82 11.54 -6.97
C LYS A 347 -47.39 10.19 -6.39
N GLU A 348 -46.20 10.34 -5.79
CA GLU A 348 -45.81 9.88 -4.45
C GLU A 348 -45.26 8.46 -4.33
N GLY A 349 -43.99 8.45 -3.90
CA GLY A 349 -43.21 7.25 -3.65
C GLY A 349 -43.74 6.46 -2.46
N LEU A 350 -43.45 5.16 -2.48
CA LEU A 350 -43.61 4.32 -1.32
C LEU A 350 -42.38 3.44 -1.17
N ALA A 351 -41.66 3.71 -0.09
CA ALA A 351 -40.55 2.94 0.41
C ALA A 351 -41.04 1.57 0.90
N ILE A 352 -40.24 0.54 0.62
CA ILE A 352 -40.41 -0.83 1.11
C ILE A 352 -39.93 -0.87 2.57
N PRO A 353 -40.69 -1.42 3.53
CA PRO A 353 -40.30 -1.40 4.95
C PRO A 353 -39.30 -2.50 5.30
N LEU A 354 -38.27 -2.12 6.06
CA LEU A 354 -37.30 -2.98 6.72
C LEU A 354 -37.93 -3.73 7.90
N ARG A 355 -37.71 -5.04 7.96
CA ARG A 355 -38.16 -5.96 9.02
C ARG A 355 -37.19 -5.85 10.20
N GLY A 356 -37.68 -5.38 11.35
CA GLY A 356 -36.94 -5.32 12.61
C GLY A 356 -36.91 -6.67 13.36
N SER A 357 -35.78 -6.96 14.00
CA SER A 357 -35.61 -8.06 14.98
C SER A 357 -36.42 -7.81 16.26
N PRO A 358 -36.91 -8.86 16.95
CA PRO A 358 -37.57 -8.70 18.23
C PRO A 358 -36.55 -8.60 19.37
N VAL A 359 -36.71 -7.59 20.23
CA VAL A 359 -36.10 -7.48 21.56
C VAL A 359 -37.06 -8.13 22.55
N THR A 360 -36.57 -9.06 23.35
CA THR A 360 -37.30 -9.73 24.43
C THR A 360 -37.31 -8.82 25.66
N ASP A 361 -38.50 -8.56 26.20
CA ASP A 361 -38.76 -7.70 27.35
C ASP A 361 -39.06 -8.62 28.55
N ASP A 362 -38.16 -8.70 29.53
CA ASP A 362 -38.38 -9.41 30.80
C ASP A 362 -38.68 -8.38 31.90
N SER A 363 -39.96 -8.29 32.25
CA SER A 363 -40.47 -7.50 33.37
C SER A 363 -40.78 -8.42 34.56
N GLN A 364 -40.10 -8.24 35.69
CA GLN A 364 -40.52 -8.72 37.01
C GLN A 364 -40.79 -7.53 37.93
N PRO A 365 -41.93 -7.49 38.66
CA PRO A 365 -42.17 -6.48 39.69
C PRO A 365 -42.04 -7.05 41.11
N THR A 366 -41.56 -6.22 42.04
CA THR A 366 -41.85 -6.23 43.49
C THR A 366 -41.33 -4.91 44.09
N PRO A 367 -41.85 -4.42 45.23
CA PRO A 367 -42.94 -4.92 46.07
C PRO A 367 -44.27 -4.16 45.93
#